data_AF-A0A495XK41-F1
#
_entry.id   AF-A0A495XK41-F1
#
_cell.length_a   1.000
_cell.length_b   1.000
_cell.length_c   1.000
_cell.angle_alpha   90.00
_cell.angle_beta   90.00
_cell.angle_gamma   90.00
#
_symmetry.space_group_name_H-M   'P 1'
#
loop_
_entity.id
_entity.type
_entity.pdbx_description
1 polymer ?
#
loop_
_entity_poly.entity_id
_entity_poly.type
_entity_poly.pdbx_seq_one_letter_code
_entity_poly.pdbx_strand_id
1 'polypeptide(L)'
;MAQSIATVHPVHRLVAVLCALLVVAGCAGTDLAKHKPYPRSTVKANAEAVSESGTQPTTPADGRPVEAAFAPDKLRLVDPCKLLDRKLLEQFGKPGQVSATGFSRCSNYMEDASGKDLAVTIEVGQTMTTELKNADKTLAGLKSYEQTLDNDACFVSAITQEKPPLGMTVQIGYKDADACTPGRKVLEAALKTIRDRGAVRTPARDSLITLDPCALPEKAVVEAAATASNRQYPYGLHSCSWVANDRELTFDLRSTFVPKDRKFDDKQTEIDLGGGVKAYQLDSSGAFPSCSVKWVQRMDSDDDGEVVEVKSAGAKKYEFDRCAAAVGFAKGVLPKLPKG
;
A
#
# COMPACT_ATOMS: atom_id res chain seq x y z
N MET A 1 47.95 21.85 -22.48
CA MET A 1 46.92 22.46 -23.33
C MET A 1 45.59 21.84 -22.94
N ALA A 2 44.56 22.47 -22.39
CA ALA A 2 44.33 23.82 -21.88
C ALA A 2 43.33 23.66 -20.70
N GLN A 3 43.58 24.30 -19.56
CA GLN A 3 42.67 24.33 -18.42
C GLN A 3 41.71 25.52 -18.60
N SER A 4 40.40 25.25 -18.53
CA SER A 4 39.37 26.30 -18.56
C SER A 4 39.00 26.67 -17.13
N ILE A 5 39.41 27.85 -16.70
CA ILE A 5 39.06 28.48 -15.42
C ILE A 5 37.82 29.34 -15.67
N ALA A 6 36.69 29.02 -15.03
CA ALA A 6 35.50 29.86 -15.03
C ALA A 6 35.45 30.69 -13.74
N THR A 7 35.42 32.00 -13.93
CA THR A 7 35.42 33.07 -12.94
C THR A 7 34.06 33.24 -12.25
N VAL A 8 34.10 33.43 -10.94
CA VAL A 8 32.96 33.79 -10.08
C VAL A 8 32.83 35.32 -10.06
N HIS A 9 31.67 35.85 -10.45
CA HIS A 9 31.34 37.26 -10.26
C HIS A 9 30.47 37.46 -9.00
N PRO A 10 30.87 38.34 -8.07
CA PRO A 10 30.03 38.76 -6.95
C PRO A 10 29.23 40.00 -7.35
N VAL A 11 27.89 39.93 -7.33
CA VAL A 11 27.04 41.11 -7.55
C VAL A 11 26.17 41.37 -6.32
N HIS A 12 26.67 42.34 -5.58
CA HIS A 12 26.01 43.44 -4.86
C HIS A 12 24.78 43.19 -3.97
N ARG A 13 25.06 43.48 -2.69
CA ARG A 13 24.18 44.00 -1.65
C ARG A 13 23.48 45.31 -2.08
N LEU A 14 22.39 45.63 -1.38
CA LEU A 14 21.65 46.90 -1.28
C LEU A 14 20.54 47.14 -2.31
N VAL A 15 19.31 46.77 -1.96
CA VAL A 15 18.16 47.70 -1.99
C VAL A 15 17.28 47.38 -0.77
N ALA A 16 17.29 48.28 0.20
CA ALA A 16 16.36 48.33 1.31
C ALA A 16 15.49 49.59 1.13
N VAL A 17 14.30 49.57 1.76
CA VAL A 17 13.42 50.72 2.04
C VAL A 17 12.46 51.12 0.91
N LEU A 18 11.29 50.49 0.85
CA LEU A 18 9.97 51.13 0.68
C LEU A 18 8.89 50.05 0.72
N CYS A 19 8.19 49.91 1.85
CA CYS A 19 6.84 49.31 1.97
C CYS A 19 6.45 49.24 3.45
N ALA A 20 6.45 50.40 4.11
CA ALA A 20 5.70 50.61 5.34
C ALA A 20 4.62 51.64 5.01
N LEU A 21 3.39 51.39 5.49
CA LEU A 21 2.16 52.19 5.38
C LEU A 21 1.16 51.74 4.30
N LEU A 22 0.54 50.56 4.47
CA LEU A 22 -0.80 50.25 3.93
C LEU A 22 -1.47 49.10 4.74
N VAL A 23 -1.56 49.24 6.07
CA VAL A 23 -2.35 48.30 6.91
C VAL A 23 -3.23 49.09 7.88
N VAL A 24 -4.25 49.78 7.37
CA VAL A 24 -5.42 50.20 8.17
C VAL A 24 -6.66 50.23 7.27
N ALA A 25 -7.32 49.08 7.09
CA ALA A 25 -8.76 48.96 6.78
C ALA A 25 -9.11 47.47 6.63
N GLY A 26 -9.93 46.91 7.52
CA GLY A 26 -10.52 45.58 7.27
C GLY A 26 -10.77 44.66 8.45
N CYS A 27 -11.02 45.15 9.67
CA CYS A 27 -11.64 44.33 10.73
C CYS A 27 -13.01 44.90 11.07
N ALA A 28 -13.99 44.61 10.22
CA ALA A 28 -15.41 44.74 10.52
C ALA A 28 -16.13 43.47 10.04
N GLY A 29 -15.71 42.33 10.57
CA GLY A 29 -16.48 41.10 10.50
C GLY A 29 -17.60 41.15 11.53
N THR A 30 -18.81 40.84 11.11
CA THR A 30 -20.00 40.79 11.96
C THR A 30 -19.80 39.84 13.14
N ASP A 31 -20.09 40.35 14.34
CA ASP A 31 -20.10 39.58 15.58
C ASP A 31 -21.18 38.49 15.52
N LEU A 32 -20.77 37.27 15.18
CA LEU A 32 -21.61 36.07 15.13
C LEU A 32 -22.08 35.61 16.52
N ALA A 33 -21.61 36.23 17.62
CA ALA A 33 -21.98 35.85 18.98
C ALA A 33 -23.35 36.41 19.45
N LYS A 34 -24.05 37.19 18.61
CA LYS A 34 -25.36 37.79 18.95
C LYS A 34 -26.57 37.18 18.23
N HIS A 35 -26.38 36.13 17.43
CA HIS A 35 -27.52 35.38 16.90
C HIS A 35 -28.08 34.44 17.98
N LYS A 36 -29.35 34.68 18.36
CA LYS A 36 -30.13 33.81 19.26
C LYS A 36 -30.04 32.35 18.78
N PRO A 37 -29.89 31.36 19.68
CA PRO A 37 -29.83 29.96 19.27
C PRO A 37 -31.08 29.60 18.48
N TYR A 38 -30.89 29.16 17.23
CA TYR A 38 -31.95 28.50 16.48
C TYR A 38 -32.50 27.35 17.35
N PRO A 39 -33.83 27.28 17.56
CA PRO A 39 -34.40 26.19 18.35
C PRO A 39 -34.07 24.86 17.67
N ARG A 40 -33.36 23.99 18.39
CA ARG A 40 -33.14 22.62 17.96
C ARG A 40 -34.50 21.91 17.95
N SER A 41 -35.05 21.70 16.76
CA SER A 41 -36.17 20.77 16.58
C SER A 41 -35.65 19.37 16.83
N THR A 42 -36.02 18.78 17.97
CA THR A 42 -35.80 17.36 18.23
C THR A 42 -36.95 16.61 17.57
N VAL A 43 -36.67 15.98 16.43
CA VAL A 43 -37.62 15.05 15.82
C VAL A 43 -37.73 13.85 16.75
N LYS A 44 -38.91 13.64 17.34
CA LYS A 44 -39.22 12.39 18.03
C LYS A 44 -39.19 11.27 17.00
N ALA A 45 -38.31 10.28 17.18
CA ALA A 45 -38.37 9.04 16.41
C ALA A 45 -39.65 8.31 16.83
N ASN A 46 -40.68 8.37 15.98
CA ASN A 46 -41.85 7.53 16.11
C ASN A 46 -41.45 6.12 15.68
N ALA A 47 -41.39 5.18 16.62
CA ALA A 47 -41.26 3.77 16.32
C ALA A 47 -42.63 3.24 15.91
N GLU A 48 -42.91 3.24 14.61
CA GLU A 48 -44.01 2.47 14.04
C GLU A 48 -43.46 1.46 13.05
N ALA A 49 -43.85 0.21 13.29
CA ALA A 49 -43.43 -0.98 12.58
C ALA A 49 -43.84 -0.90 11.10
N VAL A 50 -42.85 -1.01 10.21
CA VAL A 50 -43.07 -1.33 8.81
C VAL A 50 -42.35 -2.64 8.54
N SER A 51 -43.13 -3.71 8.47
CA SER A 51 -42.74 -4.97 7.84
C SER A 51 -42.73 -4.74 6.33
N GLU A 52 -41.56 -4.67 5.71
CA GLU A 52 -41.45 -4.84 4.26
C GLU A 52 -40.05 -5.35 3.89
N SER A 53 -40.05 -6.43 3.12
CA SER A 53 -38.90 -7.18 2.63
C SER A 53 -38.05 -6.31 1.70
N GLY A 54 -36.90 -5.85 2.21
CA GLY A 54 -35.83 -5.25 1.41
C GLY A 54 -34.48 -5.75 1.90
N THR A 55 -33.68 -6.32 1.01
CA THR A 55 -32.29 -6.68 1.30
C THR A 55 -31.48 -5.40 1.52
N GLN A 56 -31.45 -4.93 2.76
CA GLN A 56 -30.59 -3.85 3.20
C GLN A 56 -29.13 -4.32 3.10
N PRO A 57 -28.19 -3.52 2.55
CA PRO A 57 -26.78 -3.87 2.60
C PRO A 57 -26.37 -3.96 4.07
N THR A 58 -26.21 -5.17 4.58
CA THR A 58 -25.62 -5.39 5.89
C THR A 58 -24.20 -4.88 5.82
N THR A 59 -23.93 -3.74 6.46
CA THR A 59 -22.56 -3.38 6.82
C THR A 59 -21.97 -4.61 7.48
N PRO A 60 -20.85 -5.17 6.97
CA PRO A 60 -20.24 -6.33 7.57
C PRO A 60 -19.99 -6.08 9.04
N ALA A 61 -20.19 -7.10 9.87
CA ALA A 61 -19.77 -7.02 11.27
C ALA A 61 -18.30 -6.54 11.32
N ASP A 62 -18.00 -5.68 12.29
CA ASP A 62 -16.67 -5.09 12.47
C ASP A 62 -15.55 -6.14 12.28
N GLY A 63 -14.61 -5.85 11.40
CA GLY A 63 -13.47 -6.73 11.14
C GLY A 63 -13.64 -7.78 10.04
N ARG A 64 -14.79 -7.83 9.35
CA ARG A 64 -15.05 -8.82 8.29
C ARG A 64 -15.02 -8.20 6.89
N PRO A 65 -14.63 -8.99 5.87
CA PRO A 65 -14.74 -8.56 4.47
C PRO A 65 -16.21 -8.35 4.10
N VAL A 66 -16.46 -7.50 3.10
CA VAL A 66 -17.80 -7.20 2.57
C VAL A 66 -18.46 -8.46 2.00
N GLU A 67 -17.66 -9.31 1.36
CA GLU A 67 -18.08 -10.61 0.87
C GLU A 67 -17.01 -11.66 1.17
N ALA A 68 -17.39 -12.93 1.35
CA ALA A 68 -16.44 -14.00 1.67
C ALA A 68 -15.36 -14.20 0.60
N ALA A 69 -15.66 -13.86 -0.67
CA ALA A 69 -14.68 -13.90 -1.75
C ALA A 69 -13.52 -12.91 -1.55
N PHE A 70 -13.74 -11.84 -0.79
CA PHE A 70 -12.74 -10.81 -0.50
C PHE A 70 -12.06 -10.98 0.87
N ALA A 71 -12.21 -12.14 1.52
CA ALA A 71 -11.47 -12.42 2.74
C ALA A 71 -9.94 -12.37 2.46
N PRO A 72 -9.12 -11.82 3.37
CA PRO A 72 -7.68 -11.65 3.12
C PRO A 72 -6.95 -12.95 2.73
N ASP A 73 -7.31 -14.10 3.32
CA ASP A 73 -6.76 -15.39 2.95
C ASP A 73 -7.10 -15.82 1.51
N LYS A 74 -8.26 -15.42 1.00
CA LYS A 74 -8.66 -15.63 -0.39
C LYS A 74 -7.96 -14.67 -1.34
N LEU A 75 -7.88 -13.39 -0.97
CA LEU A 75 -7.21 -12.36 -1.77
C LEU A 75 -5.71 -12.65 -1.95
N ARG A 76 -5.05 -13.22 -0.93
CA ARG A 76 -3.65 -13.69 -1.03
C ARG A 76 -3.43 -14.68 -2.17
N LEU A 77 -4.45 -15.47 -2.51
CA LEU A 77 -4.40 -16.48 -3.57
C LEU A 77 -4.87 -15.98 -4.94
N VAL A 78 -5.28 -14.72 -5.06
CA VAL A 78 -5.68 -14.15 -6.36
C VAL A 78 -4.44 -13.80 -7.16
N ASP A 79 -4.31 -14.32 -8.37
CA ASP A 79 -3.30 -13.92 -9.37
C ASP A 79 -3.70 -12.58 -9.99
N PRO A 80 -2.97 -11.48 -9.70
CA PRO A 80 -3.34 -10.15 -10.19
C PRO A 80 -3.24 -10.05 -11.71
N CYS A 81 -2.37 -10.83 -12.37
CA CYS A 81 -2.23 -10.78 -13.82
C CYS A 81 -3.39 -11.46 -14.54
N LYS A 82 -3.99 -12.48 -13.93
CA LYS A 82 -5.22 -13.10 -14.47
C LYS A 82 -6.46 -12.22 -14.33
N LEU A 83 -6.40 -11.14 -13.54
CA LEU A 83 -7.47 -10.13 -13.46
C LEU A 83 -7.42 -9.13 -14.62
N LEU A 84 -6.27 -8.98 -15.28
CA LEU A 84 -6.12 -8.16 -16.48
C LEU A 84 -6.56 -8.96 -17.72
N ASP A 85 -7.89 -9.12 -17.87
CA ASP A 85 -8.47 -9.87 -18.98
C ASP A 85 -8.11 -9.24 -20.33
N ARG A 86 -7.45 -10.02 -21.19
CA ARG A 86 -6.95 -9.54 -22.48
C ARG A 86 -8.07 -9.04 -23.40
N LYS A 87 -9.21 -9.73 -23.44
CA LYS A 87 -10.34 -9.35 -24.31
C LYS A 87 -10.98 -8.04 -23.86
N LEU A 88 -11.03 -7.79 -22.55
CA LEU A 88 -11.45 -6.52 -21.99
C LEU A 88 -10.46 -5.41 -22.37
N LEU A 89 -9.16 -5.66 -22.22
CA LEU A 89 -8.13 -4.66 -22.58
C LEU A 89 -8.12 -4.35 -24.09
N GLU A 90 -8.43 -5.32 -24.95
CA GLU A 90 -8.58 -5.11 -26.40
C GLU A 90 -9.69 -4.12 -26.78
N GLN A 91 -10.63 -3.82 -25.86
CA GLN A 91 -11.64 -2.76 -26.06
C GLN A 91 -11.05 -1.35 -25.95
N PHE A 92 -9.88 -1.21 -25.33
CA PHE A 92 -9.21 0.08 -25.11
C PHE A 92 -8.01 0.28 -26.05
N GLY A 93 -7.57 -0.76 -26.76
CA GLY A 93 -6.47 -0.69 -27.70
C GLY A 93 -5.77 -2.04 -27.89
N LYS A 94 -4.44 -2.03 -27.94
CA LYS A 94 -3.60 -3.21 -28.19
C LYS A 94 -2.81 -3.60 -26.93
N PRO A 95 -3.25 -4.62 -26.17
CA PRO A 95 -2.59 -5.01 -24.93
C PRO A 95 -1.15 -5.46 -25.14
N GLY A 96 -0.26 -5.05 -24.25
CA GLY A 96 1.10 -5.58 -24.16
C GLY A 96 1.16 -6.87 -23.34
N GLN A 97 2.37 -7.25 -22.95
CA GLN A 97 2.57 -8.35 -22.02
C GLN A 97 2.25 -7.89 -20.58
N VAL A 98 1.58 -8.76 -19.82
CA VAL A 98 1.37 -8.53 -18.39
C VAL A 98 2.66 -8.77 -17.62
N SER A 99 2.93 -7.93 -16.63
CA SER A 99 4.11 -8.02 -15.78
C SER A 99 3.70 -7.97 -14.31
N ALA A 100 4.04 -9.02 -13.55
CA ALA A 100 3.76 -9.09 -12.13
C ALA A 100 4.79 -8.28 -11.34
N THR A 101 4.35 -7.66 -10.24
CA THR A 101 5.24 -7.06 -9.25
C THR A 101 4.82 -7.55 -7.87
N GLY A 102 5.65 -8.38 -7.25
CA GLY A 102 5.30 -9.01 -5.99
C GLY A 102 4.09 -9.92 -6.08
N PHE A 103 3.42 -10.11 -4.94
CA PHE A 103 2.25 -10.98 -4.89
C PHE A 103 0.97 -10.27 -5.33
N SER A 104 0.81 -8.98 -5.07
CA SER A 104 -0.50 -8.31 -5.16
C SER A 104 -0.72 -7.49 -6.42
N ARG A 105 0.31 -7.24 -7.25
CA ARG A 105 0.25 -6.25 -8.33
C ARG A 105 0.57 -6.85 -9.69
N CYS A 106 -0.14 -6.37 -10.71
CA CYS A 106 0.18 -6.64 -12.10
C CYS A 106 -0.05 -5.42 -12.97
N SER A 107 0.80 -5.24 -13.98
CA SER A 107 0.74 -4.14 -14.94
C SER A 107 0.63 -4.66 -16.37
N ASN A 108 -0.06 -3.92 -17.23
CA ASN A 108 -0.06 -4.07 -18.67
C ASN A 108 0.23 -2.70 -19.30
N TYR A 109 1.32 -2.61 -20.04
CA TYR A 109 1.68 -1.42 -20.80
C TYR A 109 1.22 -1.65 -22.25
N MET A 110 0.28 -0.84 -22.71
CA MET A 110 -0.43 -1.04 -23.98
C MET A 110 -0.53 0.25 -24.78
N GLU A 111 -0.97 0.13 -26.02
CA GLU A 111 -1.28 1.27 -26.89
C GLU A 111 -2.80 1.40 -26.98
N ASP A 112 -3.32 2.62 -27.05
CA ASP A 112 -4.73 2.88 -27.38
C ASP A 112 -5.01 2.63 -28.89
N ALA A 113 -6.24 2.85 -29.34
CA ALA A 113 -6.61 2.72 -30.76
C ALA A 113 -5.88 3.71 -31.69
N SER A 114 -5.30 4.78 -31.14
CA SER A 114 -4.55 5.82 -31.86
C SER A 114 -3.03 5.60 -31.79
N GLY A 115 -2.57 4.52 -31.15
CA GLY A 115 -1.15 4.22 -30.96
C GLY A 115 -0.47 5.00 -29.82
N LYS A 116 -1.24 5.57 -28.89
CA LYS A 116 -0.73 6.31 -27.73
C LYS A 116 -0.57 5.42 -26.51
N ASP A 117 0.37 5.75 -25.64
CA ASP A 117 0.65 4.97 -24.43
C ASP A 117 -0.53 4.97 -23.45
N LEU A 118 -0.93 3.77 -23.03
CA LEU A 118 -1.94 3.49 -22.01
C LEU A 118 -1.38 2.44 -21.06
N ALA A 119 -1.29 2.76 -19.77
CA ALA A 119 -0.85 1.82 -18.75
C ALA A 119 -2.01 1.41 -17.85
N VAL A 120 -2.20 0.11 -17.65
CA VAL A 120 -3.20 -0.44 -16.72
C VAL A 120 -2.48 -1.22 -15.64
N THR A 121 -2.62 -0.80 -14.39
CA THR A 121 -2.09 -1.51 -13.23
C THR A 121 -3.22 -1.89 -12.30
N ILE A 122 -3.24 -3.13 -11.83
CA ILE A 122 -4.13 -3.60 -10.76
C ILE A 122 -3.33 -3.99 -9.54
N GLU A 123 -3.81 -3.60 -8.36
CA GLU A 123 -3.28 -4.00 -7.06
C GLU A 123 -4.39 -4.58 -6.17
N VAL A 124 -4.12 -5.75 -5.59
CA VAL A 124 -5.09 -6.56 -4.83
C VAL A 124 -4.80 -6.51 -3.34
N GLY A 125 -5.81 -6.18 -2.55
CA GLY A 125 -5.75 -6.20 -1.08
C GLY A 125 -4.80 -5.15 -0.50
N GLN A 126 -4.68 -3.99 -1.14
CA GLN A 126 -3.92 -2.84 -0.63
C GLN A 126 -4.63 -2.23 0.59
N THR A 127 -3.87 -1.60 1.49
CA THR A 127 -4.42 -0.78 2.57
C THR A 127 -5.12 0.47 2.03
N MET A 128 -6.35 0.73 2.49
CA MET A 128 -7.26 1.76 1.97
C MET A 128 -7.60 2.87 2.97
N THR A 129 -6.61 3.41 3.68
CA THR A 129 -6.87 4.37 4.77
C THR A 129 -7.47 5.69 4.28
N THR A 130 -6.99 6.21 3.16
CA THR A 130 -7.44 7.50 2.60
C THR A 130 -8.68 7.28 1.73
N GLU A 131 -8.66 6.22 0.94
CA GLU A 131 -9.69 5.80 0.01
C GLU A 131 -10.99 5.51 0.76
N LEU A 132 -10.94 4.78 1.89
CA LEU A 132 -12.13 4.53 2.71
C LEU A 132 -12.76 5.82 3.25
N LYS A 133 -11.95 6.79 3.66
CA LYS A 133 -12.47 8.08 4.19
C LYS A 133 -13.15 8.91 3.10
N ASN A 134 -12.66 8.80 1.87
CA ASN A 134 -13.14 9.57 0.73
C ASN A 134 -14.09 8.79 -0.18
N ALA A 135 -14.43 7.54 0.17
CA ALA A 135 -15.28 6.69 -0.65
C ALA A 135 -16.73 7.20 -0.64
N ASP A 136 -17.06 7.99 -1.66
CA ASP A 136 -18.35 8.63 -1.88
C ASP A 136 -19.15 8.00 -3.04
N LYS A 137 -18.56 7.02 -3.73
CA LYS A 137 -19.16 6.30 -4.86
C LYS A 137 -19.42 4.84 -4.52
N THR A 138 -20.09 4.16 -5.45
CA THR A 138 -20.25 2.71 -5.44
C THR A 138 -19.77 2.15 -6.77
N LEU A 139 -19.03 1.04 -6.73
CA LEU A 139 -18.57 0.30 -7.90
C LEU A 139 -18.84 -1.19 -7.68
N ALA A 140 -19.63 -1.80 -8.57
CA ALA A 140 -20.06 -3.19 -8.44
C ALA A 140 -20.58 -3.56 -7.03
N GLY A 141 -21.32 -2.65 -6.37
CA GLY A 141 -21.87 -2.85 -5.03
C GLY A 141 -20.92 -2.59 -3.86
N LEU A 142 -19.66 -2.22 -4.10
CA LEU A 142 -18.68 -1.87 -3.07
C LEU A 142 -18.52 -0.35 -2.98
N LYS A 143 -18.24 0.17 -1.77
CA LYS A 143 -17.79 1.56 -1.60
C LYS A 143 -16.57 1.79 -2.47
N SER A 144 -16.56 2.89 -3.22
CA SER A 144 -15.46 3.20 -4.14
C SER A 144 -15.03 4.65 -4.05
N TYR A 145 -13.78 4.88 -4.44
CA TYR A 145 -13.15 6.19 -4.51
C TYR A 145 -12.42 6.32 -5.83
N GLU A 146 -12.51 7.49 -6.45
CA GLU A 146 -11.77 7.82 -7.66
C GLU A 146 -10.91 9.05 -7.43
N GLN A 147 -9.64 8.95 -7.81
CA GLN A 147 -8.68 10.05 -7.73
C GLN A 147 -8.03 10.25 -9.10
N THR A 148 -8.08 11.47 -9.60
CA THR A 148 -7.37 11.87 -10.82
C THR A 148 -6.13 12.68 -10.44
N LEU A 149 -4.98 12.40 -11.07
CA LEU A 149 -3.76 13.19 -10.95
C LEU A 149 -3.50 13.90 -12.28
N ASP A 150 -3.57 15.24 -12.27
CA ASP A 150 -3.22 16.14 -13.38
C ASP A 150 -3.76 15.75 -14.77
N ASN A 151 -4.87 14.99 -14.81
CA ASN A 151 -5.46 14.34 -15.98
C ASN A 151 -4.59 13.27 -16.68
N ASP A 152 -3.41 12.94 -16.15
CA ASP A 152 -2.48 11.95 -16.71
C ASP A 152 -2.66 10.55 -16.10
N ALA A 153 -3.31 10.47 -14.94
CA ALA A 153 -3.61 9.20 -14.29
C ALA A 153 -4.94 9.23 -13.54
N CYS A 154 -5.61 8.08 -13.49
CA CYS A 154 -6.76 7.86 -12.62
C CYS A 154 -6.56 6.61 -11.77
N PHE A 155 -6.90 6.71 -10.50
CA PHE A 155 -6.94 5.62 -9.53
C PHE A 155 -8.39 5.34 -9.20
N VAL A 156 -8.88 4.16 -9.54
CA VAL A 156 -10.22 3.69 -9.18
C VAL A 156 -10.05 2.63 -8.11
N SER A 157 -10.61 2.85 -6.93
CA SER A 157 -10.47 1.96 -5.78
C SER A 157 -11.81 1.41 -5.33
N ALA A 158 -11.85 0.15 -4.90
CA ALA A 158 -13.02 -0.47 -4.29
C ALA A 158 -12.67 -1.06 -2.92
N ILE A 159 -13.47 -0.71 -1.91
CA ILE A 159 -13.27 -1.15 -0.53
C ILE A 159 -13.88 -2.54 -0.35
N THR A 160 -13.04 -3.49 0.00
CA THR A 160 -13.43 -4.88 0.25
C THR A 160 -13.56 -5.23 1.73
N GLN A 161 -13.00 -4.40 2.60
CA GLN A 161 -13.07 -4.53 4.05
C GLN A 161 -12.79 -3.15 4.69
N GLU A 162 -13.53 -2.78 5.74
CA GLU A 162 -13.36 -1.47 6.39
C GLU A 162 -12.37 -1.50 7.58
N LYS A 163 -12.17 -2.67 8.21
CA LYS A 163 -11.34 -2.83 9.41
C LYS A 163 -10.53 -4.15 9.35
N PRO A 164 -9.18 -4.11 9.25
CA PRO A 164 -8.42 -3.00 8.70
C PRO A 164 -8.92 -2.63 7.29
N PRO A 165 -8.77 -1.38 6.86
CA PRO A 165 -9.23 -0.94 5.55
C PRO A 165 -8.41 -1.63 4.46
N LEU A 166 -9.05 -2.50 3.68
CA LEU A 166 -8.45 -3.22 2.55
C LEU A 166 -9.31 -3.08 1.31
N GLY A 167 -8.68 -3.08 0.14
CA GLY A 167 -9.39 -2.97 -1.12
C GLY A 167 -8.55 -3.35 -2.32
N MET A 168 -9.09 -3.03 -3.48
CA MET A 168 -8.41 -3.19 -4.76
C MET A 168 -8.35 -1.84 -5.45
N THR A 169 -7.25 -1.59 -6.17
CA THR A 169 -7.07 -0.37 -6.95
C THR A 169 -6.68 -0.72 -8.36
N VAL A 170 -7.32 -0.06 -9.33
CA VAL A 170 -6.85 0.01 -10.71
C VAL A 170 -6.32 1.41 -10.95
N GLN A 171 -5.06 1.49 -11.33
CA GLN A 171 -4.43 2.71 -11.82
C GLN A 171 -4.39 2.66 -13.34
N ILE A 172 -4.93 3.69 -13.97
CA ILE A 172 -4.80 3.94 -15.40
C ILE A 172 -3.87 5.14 -15.57
N GLY A 173 -2.78 4.96 -16.30
CA GLY A 173 -1.95 6.07 -16.81
C GLY A 173 -2.35 6.35 -18.24
N TYR A 174 -2.90 7.53 -18.50
CA TYR A 174 -3.31 7.95 -19.84
C TYR A 174 -3.40 9.47 -19.92
N LYS A 175 -2.60 10.10 -20.79
CA LYS A 175 -2.48 11.58 -20.87
C LYS A 175 -3.49 12.25 -21.78
N ASP A 176 -4.07 11.46 -22.69
CA ASP A 176 -4.74 11.99 -23.87
C ASP A 176 -6.26 11.86 -23.84
N ALA A 177 -6.83 11.24 -22.80
CA ALA A 177 -8.28 11.12 -22.64
C ALA A 177 -8.70 10.78 -21.19
N ASP A 178 -9.97 10.44 -21.00
CA ASP A 178 -10.52 9.99 -19.72
C ASP A 178 -9.89 8.65 -19.28
N ALA A 179 -8.98 8.72 -18.31
CA ALA A 179 -8.35 7.57 -17.68
C ALA A 179 -9.27 6.80 -16.71
N CYS A 180 -10.33 7.40 -16.18
CA CYS A 180 -11.15 6.76 -15.14
C CYS A 180 -12.16 5.75 -15.70
N THR A 181 -12.73 6.01 -16.88
CA THR A 181 -13.67 5.08 -17.54
C THR A 181 -13.09 3.68 -17.77
N PRO A 182 -11.89 3.51 -18.37
CA PRO A 182 -11.28 2.18 -18.47
C PRO A 182 -10.95 1.59 -17.09
N GLY A 183 -10.52 2.42 -16.12
CA GLY A 183 -10.23 1.99 -14.75
C GLY A 183 -11.43 1.37 -14.05
N ARG A 184 -12.61 1.99 -14.16
CA ARG A 184 -13.88 1.44 -13.65
C ARG A 184 -14.20 0.08 -14.26
N LYS A 185 -14.16 -0.03 -15.59
CA LYS A 185 -14.48 -1.28 -16.30
C LYS A 185 -13.55 -2.43 -15.91
N VAL A 186 -12.24 -2.15 -15.83
CA VAL A 186 -11.25 -3.14 -15.41
C VAL A 186 -11.49 -3.57 -13.96
N LEU A 187 -11.71 -2.63 -13.05
CA LEU A 187 -11.95 -2.97 -11.65
C LEU A 187 -13.28 -3.73 -11.45
N GLU A 188 -14.36 -3.35 -12.14
CA GLU A 188 -15.63 -4.10 -12.12
C GLU A 188 -15.46 -5.55 -12.59
N ALA A 189 -14.74 -5.76 -13.70
CA ALA A 189 -14.47 -7.09 -14.22
C ALA A 189 -13.57 -7.92 -13.27
N ALA A 190 -12.57 -7.30 -12.66
CA ALA A 190 -11.70 -7.94 -11.68
C ALA A 190 -12.49 -8.36 -10.42
N LEU A 191 -13.33 -7.48 -9.88
CA LEU A 191 -14.21 -7.77 -8.74
C LEU A 191 -15.15 -8.93 -9.06
N LYS A 192 -15.75 -8.94 -10.26
CA LYS A 192 -16.59 -10.06 -10.71
C LYS A 192 -15.79 -11.36 -10.77
N THR A 193 -14.60 -11.33 -11.35
CA THR A 193 -13.73 -12.52 -11.47
C THR A 193 -13.41 -13.12 -10.09
N ILE A 194 -13.12 -12.28 -9.10
CA ILE A 194 -12.85 -12.74 -7.72
C ILE A 194 -14.10 -13.33 -7.07
N ARG A 195 -15.26 -12.70 -7.23
CA ARG A 195 -16.55 -13.25 -6.73
C ARG A 195 -16.83 -14.63 -7.29
N ASP A 196 -16.56 -14.82 -8.57
CA ASP A 196 -16.72 -16.09 -9.28
C ASP A 196 -15.60 -17.10 -8.95
N ARG A 197 -14.67 -16.75 -8.05
CA ARG A 197 -13.47 -17.53 -7.71
C ARG A 197 -12.57 -17.86 -8.91
N GLY A 198 -12.59 -16.98 -9.90
CA GLY A 198 -11.61 -16.96 -10.98
C GLY A 198 -10.26 -16.43 -10.51
N ALA A 199 -9.26 -16.53 -11.39
CA ALA A 199 -7.90 -16.03 -11.14
C ALA A 199 -7.19 -16.58 -9.89
N VAL A 200 -7.67 -17.67 -9.28
CA VAL A 200 -6.99 -18.28 -8.12
C VAL A 200 -5.70 -18.97 -8.59
N ARG A 201 -4.61 -18.76 -7.86
CA ARG A 201 -3.34 -19.47 -8.05
C ARG A 201 -3.16 -20.57 -7.01
N THR A 202 -2.52 -21.65 -7.43
CA THR A 202 -2.07 -22.70 -6.52
C THR A 202 -0.71 -22.29 -5.95
N PRO A 203 -0.56 -22.15 -4.63
CA PRO A 203 0.73 -21.81 -4.03
C PRO A 203 1.72 -22.96 -4.28
N ALA A 204 2.96 -22.61 -4.64
CA ALA A 204 4.04 -23.58 -4.66
C ALA A 204 4.28 -24.11 -3.24
N ARG A 205 4.90 -25.30 -3.17
CA ARG A 205 5.38 -25.83 -1.90
C ARG A 205 6.32 -24.79 -1.26
N ASP A 206 6.17 -24.60 0.04
CA ASP A 206 7.01 -23.70 0.84
C ASP A 206 6.89 -22.21 0.49
N SER A 207 5.78 -21.82 -0.17
CA SER A 207 5.47 -20.42 -0.47
C SER A 207 5.06 -19.59 0.75
N LEU A 208 5.52 -18.35 0.76
CA LEU A 208 5.12 -17.28 1.66
C LEU A 208 3.73 -16.73 1.35
N ILE A 209 3.18 -16.99 0.15
CA ILE A 209 2.01 -16.26 -0.34
C ILE A 209 0.75 -16.47 0.52
N THR A 210 0.63 -17.61 1.19
CA THR A 210 -0.53 -17.92 2.04
C THR A 210 -0.43 -17.33 3.45
N LEU A 211 0.73 -16.82 3.83
CA LEU A 211 1.01 -16.41 5.20
C LEU A 211 0.41 -15.04 5.50
N ASP A 212 -0.05 -14.89 6.75
CA ASP A 212 -0.43 -13.61 7.32
C ASP A 212 0.75 -13.05 8.14
N PRO A 213 1.46 -12.02 7.66
CA PRO A 213 2.64 -11.49 8.36
C PRO A 213 2.29 -10.87 9.71
N CYS A 214 1.04 -10.45 9.94
CA CYS A 214 0.63 -9.88 11.21
C CYS A 214 0.29 -10.95 12.25
N ALA A 215 -0.17 -12.12 11.82
CA ALA A 215 -0.53 -13.22 12.72
C ALA A 215 0.60 -14.25 12.90
N LEU A 216 1.61 -14.24 12.03
CA LEU A 216 2.71 -15.20 12.04
C LEU A 216 3.62 -15.08 13.29
N PRO A 217 4.07 -13.88 13.69
CA PRO A 217 5.00 -13.74 14.80
C PRO A 217 4.31 -13.97 16.15
N GLU A 218 5.02 -14.58 17.08
CA GLU A 218 4.56 -14.65 18.46
C GLU A 218 4.61 -13.26 19.10
N LYS A 219 3.63 -12.96 19.95
CA LYS A 219 3.53 -11.66 20.63
C LYS A 219 4.84 -11.27 21.34
N ALA A 220 5.48 -12.20 22.04
CA ALA A 220 6.75 -11.95 22.74
C ALA A 220 7.89 -11.54 21.79
N VAL A 221 7.93 -12.11 20.58
CA VAL A 221 8.92 -11.77 19.54
C VAL A 221 8.69 -10.34 19.03
N VAL A 222 7.43 -9.96 18.82
CA VAL A 222 7.05 -8.58 18.46
C VAL A 222 7.42 -7.61 19.58
N GLU A 223 7.04 -7.90 20.83
CA GLU A 223 7.27 -6.99 21.96
C GLU A 223 8.76 -6.78 22.25
N ALA A 224 9.60 -7.80 22.05
CA ALA A 224 11.05 -7.67 22.17
C ALA A 224 11.65 -6.72 21.12
N ALA A 225 11.12 -6.72 19.89
CA ALA A 225 11.65 -5.93 18.79
C ALA A 225 11.01 -4.53 18.65
N ALA A 226 9.70 -4.42 18.92
CA ALA A 226 8.88 -3.23 18.72
C ALA A 226 8.35 -2.59 20.03
N THR A 227 8.71 -3.13 21.21
CA THR A 227 8.20 -2.78 22.56
C THR A 227 6.76 -3.24 22.82
N ALA A 228 6.38 -3.37 24.10
CA ALA A 228 5.04 -3.82 24.51
C ALA A 228 3.90 -2.84 24.18
N SER A 229 4.21 -1.54 24.04
CA SER A 229 3.21 -0.49 23.74
C SER A 229 3.00 -0.24 22.25
N ASN A 230 3.43 -1.17 21.39
CA ASN A 230 3.30 -1.01 19.95
C ASN A 230 1.82 -1.08 19.50
N ARG A 231 1.56 -0.49 18.33
CA ARG A 231 0.31 -0.64 17.59
C ARG A 231 0.61 -1.38 16.29
N GLN A 232 -0.20 -2.39 16.00
CA GLN A 232 -0.08 -3.17 14.77
C GLN A 232 -0.80 -2.46 13.61
N TYR A 233 -0.14 -2.42 12.46
CA TYR A 233 -0.60 -1.84 11.21
C TYR A 233 -0.39 -2.85 10.07
N PRO A 234 -1.43 -3.58 9.67
CA PRO A 234 -1.40 -4.36 8.43
C PRO A 234 -1.18 -3.44 7.23
N TYR A 235 -0.20 -3.76 6.39
CA TYR A 235 0.07 -3.05 5.16
C TYR A 235 -0.10 -3.98 3.96
N GLY A 236 -1.22 -3.83 3.26
CA GLY A 236 -1.65 -4.78 2.25
C GLY A 236 -1.89 -6.18 2.83
N LEU A 237 -1.68 -7.21 1.99
CA LEU A 237 -1.90 -8.62 2.37
C LEU A 237 -0.65 -9.33 2.92
N HIS A 238 0.54 -8.80 2.60
CA HIS A 238 1.83 -9.47 2.79
C HIS A 238 2.88 -8.59 3.50
N SER A 239 2.45 -7.51 4.15
CA SER A 239 3.30 -6.73 5.06
C SER A 239 2.58 -6.39 6.36
N CYS A 240 3.35 -6.31 7.45
CA CYS A 240 2.87 -5.85 8.75
C CYS A 240 3.89 -4.92 9.39
N SER A 241 3.42 -3.83 10.00
CA SER A 241 4.23 -2.97 10.85
C SER A 241 3.73 -2.99 12.30
N TRP A 242 4.65 -2.85 13.25
CA TRP A 242 4.37 -2.56 14.65
C TRP A 242 5.08 -1.27 15.03
N VAL A 243 4.30 -0.27 15.41
CA VAL A 243 4.79 1.09 15.64
C VAL A 243 4.60 1.49 17.09
N ALA A 244 5.70 1.83 17.76
CA ALA A 244 5.74 2.45 19.08
C ALA A 244 6.20 3.91 18.97
N ASN A 245 6.34 4.59 20.12
CA ASN A 245 6.76 6.00 20.13
C ASN A 245 8.23 6.19 19.71
N ASP A 246 9.09 5.21 19.96
CA ASP A 246 10.53 5.28 19.77
C ASP A 246 11.04 4.49 18.56
N ARG A 247 10.28 3.47 18.12
CA ARG A 247 10.66 2.58 17.02
C ARG A 247 9.48 2.04 16.23
N GLU A 248 9.79 1.64 15.00
CA GLU A 248 8.93 0.89 14.09
C GLU A 248 9.65 -0.41 13.71
N LEU A 249 8.88 -1.49 13.65
CA LEU A 249 9.29 -2.77 13.10
C LEU A 249 8.37 -3.08 11.91
N THR A 250 8.95 -3.42 10.77
CA THR A 250 8.22 -3.89 9.57
C THR A 250 8.64 -5.32 9.24
N PHE A 251 7.67 -6.14 8.88
CA PHE A 251 7.84 -7.51 8.42
C PHE A 251 7.13 -7.71 7.09
N ASP A 252 7.92 -7.98 6.05
CA ASP A 252 7.49 -8.05 4.67
C ASP A 252 7.76 -9.45 4.09
N LEU A 253 6.75 -9.98 3.39
CA LEU A 253 6.85 -11.19 2.58
C LEU A 253 6.64 -10.78 1.12
N ARG A 254 7.64 -11.01 0.26
CA ARG A 254 7.61 -10.47 -1.11
C ARG A 254 8.04 -11.52 -2.12
N SER A 255 7.48 -11.45 -3.32
CA SER A 255 8.08 -12.03 -4.51
C SER A 255 8.84 -10.93 -5.24
N THR A 256 10.09 -11.18 -5.63
CA THR A 256 10.95 -10.20 -6.27
C THR A 256 12.09 -10.89 -6.99
N PHE A 257 12.76 -10.14 -7.87
CA PHE A 257 14.06 -10.53 -8.40
C PHE A 257 15.08 -10.76 -7.26
N VAL A 258 15.80 -11.87 -7.35
CA VAL A 258 16.88 -12.28 -6.47
C VAL A 258 18.18 -12.29 -7.27
N PRO A 259 19.12 -11.37 -6.97
CA PRO A 259 20.44 -11.36 -7.62
C PRO A 259 21.16 -12.72 -7.50
N LYS A 260 21.91 -13.12 -8.53
CA LYS A 260 22.61 -14.42 -8.57
C LYS A 260 23.59 -14.62 -7.41
N ASP A 261 24.26 -13.55 -6.99
CA ASP A 261 25.16 -13.54 -5.83
C ASP A 261 24.42 -13.28 -4.51
N ARG A 262 23.09 -13.11 -4.57
CA ARG A 262 22.18 -12.79 -3.48
C ARG A 262 22.54 -11.49 -2.76
N LYS A 263 23.23 -10.58 -3.45
CA LYS A 263 23.53 -9.23 -2.96
C LYS A 263 22.47 -8.25 -3.40
N PHE A 264 21.60 -7.87 -2.46
CA PHE A 264 20.57 -6.86 -2.67
C PHE A 264 21.12 -5.43 -2.53
N ASP A 265 22.23 -5.27 -1.81
CA ASP A 265 22.97 -4.02 -1.65
C ASP A 265 24.47 -4.31 -1.43
N ASP A 266 25.36 -3.49 -1.98
CA ASP A 266 26.81 -3.65 -1.85
C ASP A 266 27.32 -3.50 -0.41
N LYS A 267 26.56 -2.81 0.45
CA LYS A 267 26.91 -2.54 1.84
C LYS A 267 26.32 -3.56 2.81
N GLN A 268 25.60 -4.56 2.32
CA GLN A 268 25.02 -5.58 3.18
C GLN A 268 26.10 -6.49 3.79
N THR A 269 25.90 -6.93 5.02
CA THR A 269 26.75 -7.90 5.71
C THR A 269 26.01 -9.22 5.88
N GLU A 270 26.69 -10.34 5.61
CA GLU A 270 26.13 -11.67 5.84
C GLU A 270 26.02 -11.95 7.34
N ILE A 271 24.90 -12.52 7.75
CA ILE A 271 24.63 -12.97 9.12
C ILE A 271 23.97 -14.35 9.13
N ASP A 272 24.13 -15.08 10.22
CA ASP A 272 23.47 -16.36 10.44
C ASP A 272 22.23 -16.20 11.33
N LEU A 273 21.06 -16.59 10.79
CA LEU A 273 19.82 -16.65 11.54
C LEU A 273 19.65 -17.96 12.32
N GLY A 274 20.57 -18.91 12.15
CA GLY A 274 20.47 -20.26 12.67
C GLY A 274 19.67 -21.16 11.74
N GLY A 275 19.66 -22.47 12.04
CA GLY A 275 18.93 -23.45 11.23
C GLY A 275 19.42 -23.58 9.79
N GLY A 276 20.66 -23.13 9.50
CA GLY A 276 21.25 -23.13 8.15
C GLY A 276 20.81 -21.95 7.28
N VAL A 277 20.08 -20.97 7.82
CA VAL A 277 19.55 -19.85 7.05
C VAL A 277 20.50 -18.65 7.11
N LYS A 278 21.09 -18.35 5.95
CA LYS A 278 21.89 -17.15 5.72
C LYS A 278 20.98 -15.97 5.39
N ALA A 279 21.25 -14.84 6.03
CA ALA A 279 20.57 -13.59 5.76
C ALA A 279 21.59 -12.46 5.55
N TYR A 280 21.08 -11.32 5.09
CA TYR A 280 21.87 -10.14 4.81
C TYR A 280 21.32 -8.95 5.57
N GLN A 281 22.18 -8.33 6.36
CA GLN A 281 21.88 -7.17 7.17
C GLN A 281 22.36 -5.90 6.46
N LEU A 282 21.55 -4.84 6.45
CA LEU A 282 21.94 -3.53 5.95
C LEU A 282 21.59 -2.46 6.98
N ASP A 283 22.62 -1.79 7.51
CA ASP A 283 22.46 -0.64 8.41
C ASP A 283 22.46 0.68 7.63
N SER A 284 21.64 1.63 8.08
CA SER A 284 21.48 2.94 7.48
C SER A 284 21.40 4.01 8.56
N SER A 285 22.30 4.99 8.50
CA SER A 285 22.48 6.05 9.51
C SER A 285 21.88 7.43 9.12
N GLY A 286 20.96 7.42 8.15
CA GLY A 286 20.27 8.61 7.63
C GLY A 286 19.38 9.33 8.66
N ALA A 287 18.59 10.32 8.24
CA ALA A 287 17.71 11.11 9.13
C ALA A 287 16.75 10.26 9.98
N PHE A 288 16.38 9.09 9.47
CA PHE A 288 15.62 8.07 10.17
C PHE A 288 16.42 6.76 10.12
N PRO A 289 17.36 6.55 11.06
CA PRO A 289 18.22 5.38 11.00
C PRO A 289 17.42 4.08 11.08
N SER A 290 17.87 3.08 10.35
CA SER A 290 17.19 1.80 10.24
C SER A 290 18.18 0.68 9.96
N CYS A 291 17.83 -0.53 10.37
CA CYS A 291 18.51 -1.74 9.97
C CYS A 291 17.50 -2.70 9.33
N SER A 292 17.85 -3.26 8.16
CA SER A 292 17.05 -4.32 7.53
C SER A 292 17.81 -5.64 7.51
N VAL A 293 17.07 -6.74 7.60
CA VAL A 293 17.53 -8.12 7.50
C VAL A 293 16.71 -8.80 6.42
N LYS A 294 17.36 -9.33 5.38
CA LYS A 294 16.70 -10.00 4.26
C LYS A 294 17.26 -11.38 4.02
N TRP A 295 16.42 -12.33 3.66
CA TRP A 295 16.85 -13.64 3.17
C TRP A 295 15.90 -14.16 2.11
N VAL A 296 16.46 -15.01 1.25
CA VAL A 296 15.71 -15.73 0.23
C VAL A 296 15.07 -16.94 0.89
N GLN A 297 13.75 -17.01 0.86
CA GLN A 297 12.97 -18.15 1.34
C GLN A 297 12.87 -19.23 0.27
N ARG A 298 12.61 -18.83 -0.98
CA ARG A 298 12.47 -19.73 -2.12
C ARG A 298 13.01 -19.05 -3.37
N MET A 299 13.63 -19.83 -4.25
CA MET A 299 13.91 -19.43 -5.62
C MET A 299 12.82 -19.96 -6.54
N ASP A 300 12.36 -19.11 -7.45
CA ASP A 300 11.52 -19.47 -8.59
C ASP A 300 12.40 -19.56 -9.86
N SER A 301 11.79 -19.66 -11.04
CA SER A 301 12.52 -19.60 -12.31
C SER A 301 13.03 -18.18 -12.60
N ASP A 302 14.00 -18.05 -13.51
CA ASP A 302 14.43 -16.77 -14.09
C ASP A 302 14.90 -15.71 -13.09
N ASP A 303 15.64 -16.13 -12.07
CA ASP A 303 16.18 -15.28 -10.99
C ASP A 303 15.10 -14.56 -10.15
N ASP A 304 13.83 -14.94 -10.25
CA ASP A 304 12.79 -14.53 -9.31
C ASP A 304 12.80 -15.41 -8.06
N GLY A 305 12.28 -14.89 -6.96
CA GLY A 305 12.13 -15.66 -5.73
C GLY A 305 11.25 -14.99 -4.69
N GLU A 306 11.02 -15.70 -3.61
CA GLU A 306 10.32 -15.20 -2.44
C GLU A 306 11.34 -14.80 -1.37
N VAL A 307 11.25 -13.55 -0.94
CA VAL A 307 12.16 -12.91 0.02
C VAL A 307 11.38 -12.50 1.25
N VAL A 308 11.99 -12.73 2.40
CA VAL A 308 11.54 -12.18 3.66
C VAL A 308 12.41 -10.98 4.01
N GLU A 309 11.78 -9.88 4.41
CA GLU A 309 12.47 -8.68 4.88
C GLU A 309 11.92 -8.26 6.24
N VAL A 310 12.83 -8.02 7.18
CA VAL A 310 12.54 -7.43 8.48
C VAL A 310 13.27 -6.11 8.55
N LYS A 311 12.59 -5.03 8.93
CA LYS A 311 13.20 -3.71 9.10
C LYS A 311 12.87 -3.15 10.47
N SER A 312 13.89 -2.71 11.21
CA SER A 312 13.70 -1.93 12.44
C SER A 312 14.22 -0.52 12.23
N ALA A 313 13.42 0.48 12.58
CA ALA A 313 13.73 1.88 12.34
C ALA A 313 13.23 2.77 13.47
N GLY A 314 13.76 3.98 13.58
CA GLY A 314 13.32 4.95 14.59
C GLY A 314 14.10 6.25 14.49
N ALA A 315 13.52 7.35 14.97
CA ALA A 315 14.16 8.67 14.91
C ALA A 315 15.50 8.69 15.68
N LYS A 316 16.47 9.50 15.23
CA LYS A 316 17.81 9.59 15.83
C LYS A 316 17.83 9.86 17.33
N LYS A 317 16.85 10.62 17.84
CA LYS A 317 16.73 10.93 19.27
C LYS A 317 16.47 9.70 20.16
N TYR A 318 16.10 8.57 19.55
CA TYR A 318 15.89 7.31 20.24
C TYR A 318 17.07 6.37 19.96
N GLU A 319 17.81 6.09 21.02
CA GLU A 319 18.96 5.20 21.04
C GLU A 319 18.50 3.77 21.31
N PHE A 320 18.68 2.89 20.33
CA PHE A 320 18.51 1.45 20.47
C PHE A 320 19.24 0.75 19.30
N ASP A 321 19.58 -0.51 19.53
CA ASP A 321 20.20 -1.35 18.49
C ASP A 321 19.13 -1.86 17.52
N ARG A 322 19.03 -1.19 16.38
CA ARG A 322 18.09 -1.50 15.28
C ARG A 322 18.41 -2.85 14.65
N CYS A 323 19.69 -3.19 14.54
CA CYS A 323 20.10 -4.45 13.94
C CYS A 323 19.81 -5.61 14.88
N ALA A 324 20.14 -5.49 16.17
CA ALA A 324 19.77 -6.52 17.14
C ALA A 324 18.25 -6.74 17.20
N ALA A 325 17.45 -5.67 17.11
CA ALA A 325 15.99 -5.79 17.05
C ALA A 325 15.50 -6.54 15.80
N ALA A 326 15.99 -6.17 14.60
CA ALA A 326 15.62 -6.82 13.35
C ALA A 326 16.09 -8.28 13.29
N VAL A 327 17.33 -8.57 13.71
CA VAL A 327 17.88 -9.94 13.75
C VAL A 327 17.15 -10.79 14.78
N GLY A 328 16.89 -10.26 15.98
CA GLY A 328 16.14 -10.97 17.02
C GLY A 328 14.74 -11.35 16.55
N PHE A 329 14.04 -10.42 15.89
CA PHE A 329 12.74 -10.70 15.28
C PHE A 329 12.84 -11.76 14.19
N ALA A 330 13.78 -11.62 13.25
CA ALA A 330 13.99 -12.57 12.16
C ALA A 330 14.23 -14.00 12.68
N LYS A 331 15.08 -14.16 13.70
CA LYS A 331 15.32 -15.45 14.37
C LYS A 331 14.06 -16.01 15.04
N GLY A 332 13.24 -15.15 15.64
CA GLY A 332 12.00 -15.56 16.30
C GLY A 332 10.91 -16.03 15.34
N VAL A 333 10.82 -15.44 14.14
CA VAL A 333 9.82 -15.83 13.13
C VAL A 333 10.25 -16.99 12.25
N LEU A 334 11.56 -17.21 12.09
CA LEU A 334 12.12 -18.22 11.18
C LEU A 334 11.49 -19.62 11.36
N PRO A 335 11.27 -20.14 12.58
CA PRO A 335 10.66 -21.47 12.77
C PRO A 335 9.19 -21.57 12.33
N LYS A 336 8.51 -20.44 12.12
CA LYS A 336 7.11 -20.38 11.67
C LYS A 336 6.98 -20.31 10.14
N LEU A 337 8.08 -20.04 9.45
CA LEU A 337 8.10 -20.01 7.99
C LEU A 337 8.17 -21.44 7.44
N PRO A 338 7.62 -21.67 6.23
CA PRO A 338 7.83 -22.92 5.53
C PRO A 338 9.33 -23.23 5.37
N LYS A 339 9.68 -24.50 5.22
CA LYS A 339 11.07 -24.90 5.01
C LYS A 339 11.28 -25.12 3.52
N GLY A 340 12.00 -24.20 2.89
CA GLY A 340 12.48 -24.35 1.50
C GLY A 340 13.63 -25.36 1.40
#